data_AF-A0A2D9BCQ2-F1
#
_entry.id   AF-A0A2D9BCQ2-F1
#
_cell.length_a   1.000
_cell.length_b   1.000
_cell.length_c   1.000
_cell.angle_alpha   90.00
_cell.angle_beta   90.00
_cell.angle_gamma   90.00
#
_symmetry.space_group_name_H-M   'P 1'
#
loop_
_entity.id
_entity.type
_entity.pdbx_description
1 polymer ?
#
loop_
_entity_poly.entity_id
_entity_poly.type
_entity_poly.pdbx_seq_one_letter_code
_entity_poly.pdbx_strand_id
1 'polypeptide(L)'
;FYSENKLKPIDPIVFKETLQKNTTLPVNWFFTDYIDSRTTIDFRIKNVEKQGDSLKVTVKNTRKNSMPVSLYGINNDSILFKKWLLPIDSIATVTVPKKDVGKLVLNYEKTIPEYNQRNNYKAVKGLFNRPFQFRLFQDVGDSRYNQVFFMPEFQYNLYDGFVVGPKVYNKTVLPKGFHYKLTPQIGLKSNTIIGSGSLVYTQNLDKESLYSMRYGFAGSYFSYDRDLFYRRYTPFMTFAFRNKDLRDNEKQFINLRSVNVIRDDNPNDPNQEPNYSVFNLQYVYSNPNLINYFRGIVDYEISAKFSKISTTLEYRKLFLNNRQLNLRFFAGAFLFNDTRENEDFFSFALDRPTDYLFDYNYYGRSEQSGLFSQQLIVAEGGFKSQLEPKFANSWITTLNASTNIWKWVYAYGDVGLIHNTDRGTQGVFDTGIRLSLVADYFELYFPFYSNLGWEPALENYDQRIRFIVTLDLRTLLGLFTRKWY
;
A
#
# COMPACT_ATOMS: atom_id res chain seq x y z
N PHE A 1 -25.90 33.39 -28.64
CA PHE A 1 -24.45 33.17 -28.42
C PHE A 1 -23.75 32.39 -29.54
N TYR A 2 -23.91 31.06 -29.65
CA TYR A 2 -23.12 30.26 -30.60
C TYR A 2 -23.32 30.66 -32.07
N SER A 3 -24.56 30.97 -32.47
CA SER A 3 -24.85 31.44 -33.83
C SER A 3 -24.20 32.81 -34.13
N GLU A 4 -24.09 33.69 -33.14
CA GLU A 4 -23.58 35.07 -33.29
C GLU A 4 -22.04 35.14 -33.28
N ASN A 5 -21.40 34.18 -32.61
CA ASN A 5 -19.95 34.14 -32.37
C ASN A 5 -19.24 33.01 -33.12
N LYS A 6 -19.88 32.45 -34.15
CA LYS A 6 -19.32 31.37 -34.97
C LYS A 6 -17.99 31.80 -35.61
N LEU A 7 -16.95 30.96 -35.46
CA LEU A 7 -15.59 31.14 -36.01
C LEU A 7 -14.87 32.44 -35.57
N LYS A 8 -15.31 33.06 -34.48
CA LYS A 8 -14.65 34.25 -33.91
C LYS A 8 -13.92 33.88 -32.62
N PRO A 9 -12.69 34.37 -32.39
CA PRO A 9 -12.08 34.28 -31.06
C PRO A 9 -12.94 35.11 -30.09
N ILE A 10 -13.25 34.54 -28.93
CA ILE A 10 -14.13 35.16 -27.94
C ILE A 10 -13.56 34.99 -26.54
N ASP A 11 -13.68 36.05 -25.74
CA ASP A 11 -13.32 36.01 -24.33
C ASP A 11 -14.44 35.31 -23.52
N PRO A 12 -14.10 34.44 -22.54
CA PRO A 12 -15.07 33.82 -21.65
C PRO A 12 -16.04 34.79 -20.97
N ILE A 13 -15.65 36.05 -20.75
CA ILE A 13 -16.51 37.08 -20.16
C ILE A 13 -17.76 37.35 -21.00
N VAL A 14 -17.64 37.34 -22.34
CA VAL A 14 -18.77 37.59 -23.24
C VAL A 14 -19.80 36.47 -23.14
N PHE A 15 -19.35 35.23 -22.96
CA PHE A 15 -20.24 34.09 -22.70
C PHE A 15 -20.96 34.24 -21.35
N LYS A 16 -20.23 34.62 -20.30
CA LYS A 16 -20.78 34.88 -18.97
C LYS A 16 -21.87 35.95 -19.00
N GLU A 17 -21.59 37.09 -19.61
CA GLU A 17 -22.56 38.20 -19.73
C GLU A 17 -23.78 37.81 -20.55
N THR A 18 -23.58 37.05 -21.64
CA THR A 18 -24.70 36.57 -22.46
C THR A 18 -25.62 35.65 -21.65
N LEU A 19 -25.06 34.73 -20.85
CA LEU A 19 -25.86 33.89 -19.96
C LEU A 19 -26.61 34.74 -18.92
N GLN A 20 -25.93 35.67 -18.25
CA GLN A 20 -26.53 36.56 -17.23
C GLN A 20 -27.68 37.41 -17.78
N LYS A 21 -27.61 37.84 -19.04
CA LYS A 21 -28.69 38.60 -19.69
C LYS A 21 -29.94 37.75 -19.98
N ASN A 22 -29.77 36.44 -20.15
CA ASN A 22 -30.84 35.52 -20.55
C ASN A 22 -31.42 34.72 -19.38
N THR A 23 -30.97 34.94 -18.15
CA THR A 23 -31.50 34.23 -16.97
C THR A 23 -31.43 35.08 -15.70
N THR A 24 -32.41 34.89 -14.81
CA THR A 24 -32.39 35.44 -13.46
C THR A 24 -31.67 34.53 -12.46
N LEU A 25 -31.28 33.32 -12.88
CA LEU A 25 -30.57 32.37 -12.02
C LEU A 25 -29.09 32.74 -11.87
N PRO A 26 -28.47 32.45 -10.72
CA PRO A 26 -27.04 32.67 -10.54
C PRO A 26 -26.24 31.74 -11.46
N VAL A 27 -25.38 32.31 -12.30
CA VAL A 27 -24.48 31.58 -13.21
C VAL A 27 -23.00 31.74 -12.85
N ASN A 28 -22.67 32.60 -11.89
CA ASN A 28 -21.28 32.92 -11.54
C ASN A 28 -20.48 31.70 -11.08
N TRP A 29 -21.11 30.78 -10.35
CA TRP A 29 -20.52 29.53 -9.86
C TRP A 29 -19.84 28.71 -10.97
N PHE A 30 -20.41 28.72 -12.19
CA PHE A 30 -19.86 27.96 -13.31
C PHE A 30 -18.49 28.50 -13.73
N PHE A 31 -18.30 29.81 -13.67
CA PHE A 31 -17.05 30.43 -14.06
C PHE A 31 -16.03 30.43 -12.92
N THR A 32 -16.45 30.75 -11.69
CA THR A 32 -15.53 30.91 -10.56
C THR A 32 -15.14 29.58 -9.92
N ASP A 33 -16.09 28.67 -9.74
CA ASP A 33 -15.88 27.45 -8.98
C ASP A 33 -15.74 26.21 -9.86
N TYR A 34 -16.40 26.17 -11.03
CA TYR A 34 -16.40 24.95 -11.88
C TYR A 34 -15.25 24.97 -12.88
N ILE A 35 -15.00 26.11 -13.53
CA ILE A 35 -13.93 26.27 -14.52
C ILE A 35 -12.61 26.69 -13.86
N ASP A 36 -12.62 27.74 -13.04
CA ASP A 36 -11.40 28.41 -12.57
C ASP A 36 -10.81 27.83 -11.27
N SER A 37 -11.46 26.82 -10.68
CA SER A 37 -11.03 26.22 -9.41
C SER A 37 -10.59 24.76 -9.56
N ARG A 38 -9.57 24.39 -8.78
CA ARG A 38 -9.12 22.98 -8.62
C ARG A 38 -9.85 22.23 -7.51
N THR A 39 -10.77 22.87 -6.80
CA THR A 39 -11.50 22.22 -5.70
C THR A 39 -12.45 21.18 -6.24
N THR A 40 -12.45 19.99 -5.62
CA THR A 40 -13.42 18.95 -5.96
C THR A 40 -14.85 19.35 -5.56
N ILE A 41 -15.86 18.74 -6.20
CA ILE A 41 -17.28 18.94 -5.87
C ILE A 41 -17.74 17.76 -5.02
N ASP A 42 -18.37 17.98 -3.86
CA ASP A 42 -18.93 16.88 -3.05
C ASP A 42 -20.01 17.39 -2.11
N PHE A 43 -21.22 16.83 -2.24
CA PHE A 43 -22.36 17.16 -1.39
C PHE A 43 -22.72 16.02 -0.43
N ARG A 44 -23.48 16.36 0.61
CA ARG A 44 -24.03 15.37 1.55
C ARG A 44 -25.39 15.81 2.06
N ILE A 45 -26.33 14.86 2.12
CA ILE A 45 -27.55 15.08 2.92
C ILE A 45 -27.18 14.88 4.40
N LYS A 46 -27.13 15.99 5.15
CA LYS A 46 -26.73 16.01 6.56
C LYS A 46 -27.84 15.47 7.45
N ASN A 47 -29.05 16.00 7.31
CA ASN A 47 -30.20 15.62 8.13
C ASN A 47 -31.50 15.61 7.32
N VAL A 48 -32.47 14.81 7.77
CA VAL A 48 -33.84 14.75 7.24
C VAL A 48 -34.79 14.68 8.43
N GLU A 49 -35.56 15.74 8.63
CA GLU A 49 -36.57 15.85 9.69
C GLU A 49 -37.97 15.71 9.10
N LYS A 50 -38.83 14.95 9.77
CA LYS A 50 -40.23 14.79 9.36
C LYS A 50 -41.07 15.91 9.97
N GLN A 51 -41.79 16.65 9.15
CA GLN A 51 -42.68 17.75 9.56
C GLN A 51 -44.05 17.53 8.92
N GLY A 52 -44.93 16.81 9.61
CA GLY A 52 -46.23 16.38 9.07
C GLY A 52 -46.05 15.59 7.76
N ASP A 53 -46.58 16.17 6.68
CA ASP A 53 -46.56 15.62 5.31
C ASP A 53 -45.35 16.08 4.48
N SER A 54 -44.40 16.75 5.12
CA SER A 54 -43.18 17.24 4.49
C SER A 54 -41.91 16.68 5.14
N LEU A 55 -40.82 16.73 4.39
CA LEU A 55 -39.47 16.44 4.85
C LEU A 55 -38.65 17.73 4.77
N LYS A 56 -38.10 18.15 5.90
CA LYS A 56 -37.11 19.22 5.98
C LYS A 56 -35.72 18.60 5.80
N VAL A 57 -35.08 18.90 4.67
CA VAL A 57 -33.83 18.28 4.24
C VAL A 57 -32.71 19.29 4.34
N THR A 58 -31.66 18.97 5.09
CA THR A 58 -30.44 19.78 5.19
C THR A 58 -29.37 19.19 4.29
N VAL A 59 -28.99 19.93 3.26
CA VAL A 59 -27.91 19.59 2.33
C VAL A 59 -26.67 20.40 2.70
N LYS A 60 -25.52 19.73 2.76
CA LYS A 60 -24.22 20.34 3.04
C LYS A 60 -23.32 20.23 1.82
N ASN A 61 -22.71 21.33 1.40
CA ASN A 61 -21.52 21.29 0.56
C ASN A 61 -20.31 20.98 1.46
N THR A 62 -19.56 19.93 1.12
CA THR A 62 -18.42 19.47 1.93
C THR A 62 -17.09 20.05 1.46
N ARG A 63 -17.13 20.94 0.47
CA ARG A 63 -16.00 21.55 -0.20
C ARG A 63 -16.12 23.08 -0.15
N LYS A 64 -14.99 23.75 -0.34
CA LYS A 64 -14.91 25.23 -0.33
C LYS A 64 -15.18 25.76 -1.74
N ASN A 65 -16.41 25.60 -2.21
CA ASN A 65 -16.93 26.13 -3.47
C ASN A 65 -18.44 26.39 -3.34
N SER A 66 -19.06 27.10 -4.28
CA SER A 66 -20.51 27.27 -4.34
C SER A 66 -21.04 26.61 -5.60
N MET A 67 -21.89 25.59 -5.47
CA MET A 67 -22.34 24.78 -6.60
C MET A 67 -23.81 24.38 -6.44
N PRO A 68 -24.63 24.42 -7.51
CA PRO A 68 -25.99 23.92 -7.45
C PRO A 68 -26.00 22.39 -7.43
N VAL A 69 -27.06 21.80 -6.89
CA VAL A 69 -27.22 20.34 -6.85
C VAL A 69 -28.69 19.95 -6.98
N SER A 70 -28.97 18.88 -7.72
CA SER A 70 -30.32 18.33 -7.85
C SER A 70 -30.63 17.39 -6.69
N LEU A 71 -31.81 17.54 -6.08
CA LEU A 71 -32.35 16.67 -5.05
C LEU A 71 -33.54 15.88 -5.60
N TYR A 72 -33.54 14.58 -5.36
CA TYR A 72 -34.56 13.65 -5.80
C TYR A 72 -35.23 12.97 -4.61
N GLY A 73 -36.55 12.80 -4.70
CA GLY A 73 -37.30 11.85 -3.89
C GLY A 73 -37.51 10.57 -4.68
N ILE A 74 -37.07 9.44 -4.14
CA ILE A 74 -37.12 8.16 -4.83
C ILE A 74 -37.86 7.15 -3.96
N ASN A 75 -38.73 6.37 -4.59
CA ASN A 75 -39.30 5.17 -4.01
C ASN A 75 -38.90 3.96 -4.85
N ASN A 76 -38.20 3.00 -4.24
CA ASN A 76 -37.51 1.92 -4.95
C ASN A 76 -36.61 2.49 -6.07
N ASP A 77 -37.04 2.39 -7.33
CA ASP A 77 -36.33 2.91 -8.51
C ASP A 77 -37.11 4.00 -9.27
N SER A 78 -38.28 4.41 -8.77
CA SER A 78 -39.11 5.45 -9.37
C SER A 78 -38.79 6.82 -8.78
N ILE A 79 -38.57 7.81 -9.65
CA ILE A 79 -38.39 9.22 -9.27
C ILE A 79 -39.77 9.81 -8.99
N LEU A 80 -40.01 10.22 -7.75
CA LEU A 80 -41.25 10.90 -7.35
C LEU A 80 -41.18 12.41 -7.64
N PHE A 81 -40.01 13.01 -7.44
CA PHE A 81 -39.74 14.41 -7.78
C PHE A 81 -38.26 14.67 -8.02
N LYS A 82 -37.97 15.77 -8.72
CA LYS A 82 -36.64 16.36 -8.92
C LYS A 82 -36.72 17.86 -8.61
N LYS A 83 -35.79 18.37 -7.80
CA LYS A 83 -35.70 19.79 -7.45
C LYS A 83 -34.25 20.25 -7.50
N TRP A 84 -33.96 21.31 -8.27
CA TRP A 84 -32.65 21.94 -8.24
C TRP A 84 -32.53 22.87 -7.05
N LEU A 85 -31.44 22.73 -6.30
CA LEU A 85 -31.02 23.68 -5.28
C LEU A 85 -30.08 24.69 -5.93
N LEU A 86 -30.28 25.96 -5.59
CA LEU A 86 -29.37 27.05 -5.97
C LEU A 86 -27.96 26.78 -5.42
N PRO A 87 -26.92 27.46 -5.92
CA PRO A 87 -25.55 27.27 -5.48
C PRO A 87 -25.40 27.30 -3.96
N ILE A 88 -24.88 26.21 -3.39
CA ILE A 88 -24.70 26.02 -1.96
C ILE A 88 -23.23 26.19 -1.62
N ASP A 89 -22.91 27.19 -0.80
CA ASP A 89 -21.56 27.44 -0.29
C ASP A 89 -21.19 26.53 0.90
N SER A 90 -22.15 26.27 1.79
CA SER A 90 -21.95 25.50 3.02
C SER A 90 -23.17 24.64 3.34
N ILE A 91 -24.33 25.25 3.64
CA ILE A 91 -25.54 24.53 4.05
C ILE A 91 -26.76 25.17 3.38
N ALA A 92 -27.61 24.33 2.80
CA ALA A 92 -28.95 24.72 2.37
C ALA A 92 -29.99 23.82 3.05
N THR A 93 -31.14 24.41 3.38
CA THR A 93 -32.30 23.65 3.86
C THR A 93 -33.43 23.79 2.85
N VAL A 94 -34.07 22.68 2.53
CA VAL A 94 -35.19 22.63 1.60
C VAL A 94 -36.28 21.74 2.15
N THR A 95 -37.53 22.18 1.99
CA THR A 95 -38.70 21.37 2.30
C THR A 95 -39.21 20.70 1.03
N VAL A 96 -39.46 19.40 1.12
CA VAL A 96 -39.98 18.56 0.01
C VAL A 96 -41.14 17.68 0.49
N PRO A 97 -42.03 17.23 -0.41
CA PRO A 97 -43.11 16.32 -0.04
C PRO A 97 -42.57 15.01 0.56
N LYS A 98 -43.24 14.49 1.59
CA LYS A 98 -42.88 13.21 2.24
C LYS A 98 -43.54 12.00 1.61
N LYS A 99 -44.73 12.18 1.02
CA LYS A 99 -45.60 11.09 0.55
C LYS A 99 -44.81 10.11 -0.33
N ASP A 100 -44.83 8.84 0.06
CA ASP A 100 -44.19 7.71 -0.61
C ASP A 100 -42.66 7.78 -0.80
N VAL A 101 -41.97 8.78 -0.24
CA VAL A 101 -40.52 8.91 -0.37
C VAL A 101 -39.81 7.88 0.52
N GLY A 102 -39.18 6.88 -0.11
CA GLY A 102 -38.33 5.90 0.58
C GLY A 102 -36.92 6.43 0.87
N LYS A 103 -36.33 7.12 -0.10
CA LYS A 103 -34.97 7.69 -0.02
C LYS A 103 -34.88 9.05 -0.70
N LEU A 104 -34.03 9.91 -0.17
CA LEU A 104 -33.61 11.16 -0.78
C LEU A 104 -32.22 10.99 -1.38
N VAL A 105 -32.02 11.49 -2.60
CA VAL A 105 -30.75 11.34 -3.31
C VAL A 105 -30.35 12.65 -3.97
N LEU A 106 -29.10 13.08 -3.78
CA LEU A 106 -28.52 14.18 -4.54
C LEU A 106 -27.91 13.67 -5.85
N ASN A 107 -28.02 14.46 -6.93
CA ASN A 107 -27.35 14.20 -8.20
C ASN A 107 -27.57 12.75 -8.71
N TYR A 108 -28.83 12.27 -8.65
CA TYR A 108 -29.17 10.88 -8.95
C TYR A 108 -28.77 10.44 -10.38
N GLU A 109 -28.91 11.36 -11.34
CA GLU A 109 -28.50 11.18 -12.74
C GLU A 109 -26.98 11.29 -12.97
N LYS A 110 -26.20 11.61 -11.93
CA LYS A 110 -24.73 11.74 -11.96
C LYS A 110 -24.21 12.76 -12.99
N THR A 111 -24.96 13.84 -13.21
CA THR A 111 -24.55 14.92 -14.11
C THR A 111 -23.42 15.77 -13.53
N ILE A 112 -23.34 15.88 -12.19
CA ILE A 112 -22.27 16.61 -11.50
C ILE A 112 -21.13 15.64 -11.18
N PRO A 113 -19.88 15.93 -11.56
CA PRO A 113 -18.72 15.07 -11.31
C PRO A 113 -18.28 15.15 -9.84
N GLU A 114 -19.05 14.54 -8.95
CA GLU A 114 -18.77 14.56 -7.52
C GLU A 114 -17.67 13.57 -7.12
N TYR A 115 -16.82 14.00 -6.17
CA TYR A 115 -15.77 13.20 -5.56
C TYR A 115 -16.32 11.98 -4.83
N ASN A 116 -17.44 12.10 -4.10
CA ASN A 116 -18.00 11.00 -3.34
C ASN A 116 -19.54 10.95 -3.38
N GLN A 117 -20.09 10.49 -4.51
CA GLN A 117 -21.53 10.25 -4.70
C GLN A 117 -22.20 9.36 -3.63
N ARG A 118 -21.43 8.61 -2.83
CA ARG A 118 -21.98 7.80 -1.72
C ARG A 118 -22.57 8.66 -0.60
N ASN A 119 -22.12 9.90 -0.48
CA ASN A 119 -22.62 10.88 0.48
C ASN A 119 -24.03 11.40 0.11
N ASN A 120 -24.48 11.13 -1.12
CA ASN A 120 -25.70 11.71 -1.68
C ASN A 120 -26.98 11.01 -1.22
N TYR A 121 -26.88 9.80 -0.66
CA TYR A 121 -28.02 8.96 -0.32
C TYR A 121 -28.39 9.12 1.15
N LYS A 122 -29.69 9.31 1.41
CA LYS A 122 -30.25 9.32 2.77
C LYS A 122 -31.60 8.60 2.76
N ALA A 123 -31.70 7.53 3.55
CA ALA A 123 -32.96 6.83 3.73
C ALA A 123 -33.89 7.64 4.67
N VAL A 124 -35.19 7.64 4.39
CA VAL A 124 -36.20 8.31 5.25
C VAL A 124 -36.57 7.44 6.47
N LYS A 125 -36.31 6.13 6.38
CA LYS A 125 -36.52 5.11 7.42
C LYS A 125 -35.33 4.13 7.42
N GLY A 126 -35.08 3.49 8.57
CA GLY A 126 -34.01 2.50 8.75
C GLY A 126 -32.69 3.07 9.28
N LEU A 127 -31.79 2.16 9.66
CA LEU A 127 -30.49 2.48 10.28
C LEU A 127 -29.42 2.86 9.23
N PHE A 128 -29.46 2.24 8.05
CA PHE A 128 -28.47 2.45 7.00
C PHE A 128 -29.03 3.29 5.85
N ASN A 129 -28.24 4.26 5.39
CA ASN A 129 -28.63 5.11 4.25
C ASN A 129 -28.63 4.35 2.91
N ARG A 130 -27.91 3.23 2.85
CA ARG A 130 -27.68 2.42 1.65
C ARG A 130 -27.68 0.94 2.05
N PRO A 131 -28.35 0.06 1.30
CA PRO A 131 -28.35 -1.37 1.59
C PRO A 131 -26.96 -1.98 1.34
N PHE A 132 -26.66 -3.09 2.02
CA PHE A 132 -25.46 -3.88 1.76
C PHE A 132 -25.61 -4.69 0.48
N GLN A 133 -24.51 -4.83 -0.25
CA GLN A 133 -24.44 -5.67 -1.44
C GLN A 133 -23.18 -6.51 -1.36
N PHE A 134 -23.36 -7.82 -1.33
CA PHE A 134 -22.27 -8.78 -1.32
C PHE A 134 -21.97 -9.23 -2.75
N ARG A 135 -20.70 -9.18 -3.16
CA ARG A 135 -20.26 -9.59 -4.50
C ARG A 135 -19.04 -10.48 -4.40
N LEU A 136 -18.97 -11.47 -5.28
CA LEU A 136 -17.76 -12.26 -5.47
C LEU A 136 -16.81 -11.49 -6.38
N PHE A 137 -15.54 -11.40 -5.99
CA PHE A 137 -14.48 -10.63 -6.66
C PHE A 137 -14.71 -9.11 -6.69
N GLN A 138 -13.65 -8.39 -7.04
CA GLN A 138 -13.65 -6.93 -7.09
C GLN A 138 -14.44 -6.43 -8.31
N ASP A 139 -15.22 -5.37 -8.10
CA ASP A 139 -15.99 -4.71 -9.16
C ASP A 139 -15.88 -3.17 -9.08
N VAL A 140 -16.46 -2.49 -10.06
CA VAL A 140 -16.66 -1.04 -10.08
C VAL A 140 -17.61 -0.64 -8.95
N GLY A 141 -17.30 0.47 -8.29
CA GLY A 141 -18.07 0.97 -7.16
C GLY A 141 -19.47 1.43 -7.55
N ASP A 142 -20.50 0.91 -6.88
CA ASP A 142 -21.87 1.43 -6.99
C ASP A 142 -22.20 2.32 -5.79
N SER A 143 -22.47 3.60 -6.06
CA SER A 143 -22.76 4.58 -5.01
C SER A 143 -24.06 4.30 -4.26
N ARG A 144 -24.99 3.52 -4.84
CA ARG A 144 -26.28 3.13 -4.26
C ARG A 144 -26.14 2.12 -3.11
N TYR A 145 -25.05 1.37 -3.05
CA TYR A 145 -24.87 0.25 -2.12
C TYR A 145 -23.65 0.43 -1.20
N ASN A 146 -23.68 -0.25 -0.05
CA ASN A 146 -22.51 -0.56 0.75
C ASN A 146 -21.94 -1.90 0.25
N GLN A 147 -21.06 -1.84 -0.74
CA GLN A 147 -20.48 -3.04 -1.36
C GLN A 147 -19.42 -3.70 -0.48
N VAL A 148 -19.55 -5.02 -0.37
CA VAL A 148 -18.62 -5.92 0.33
C VAL A 148 -18.26 -7.02 -0.66
N PHE A 149 -16.96 -7.16 -0.89
CA PHE A 149 -16.39 -8.12 -1.82
C PHE A 149 -15.79 -9.28 -1.06
N PHE A 150 -15.91 -10.47 -1.64
CA PHE A 150 -15.27 -11.68 -1.15
C PHE A 150 -14.55 -12.40 -2.27
N MET A 151 -13.41 -13.00 -1.98
CA MET A 151 -12.75 -13.94 -2.88
C MET A 151 -11.99 -14.99 -2.07
N PRO A 152 -11.82 -16.21 -2.58
CA PRO A 152 -10.90 -17.16 -1.95
C PRO A 152 -9.47 -16.61 -2.00
N GLU A 153 -8.71 -16.84 -0.93
CA GLU A 153 -7.28 -16.54 -0.82
C GLU A 153 -6.57 -17.81 -0.35
N PHE A 154 -5.40 -18.07 -0.94
CA PHE A 154 -4.60 -19.26 -0.69
C PHE A 154 -3.18 -18.80 -0.39
N GLN A 155 -2.56 -19.39 0.63
CA GLN A 155 -1.20 -19.12 1.03
C GLN A 155 -0.51 -20.42 1.45
N TYR A 156 0.81 -20.35 1.61
CA TYR A 156 1.58 -21.46 2.16
C TYR A 156 2.49 -20.95 3.27
N ASN A 157 2.51 -21.67 4.38
CA ASN A 157 3.45 -21.50 5.47
C ASN A 157 3.93 -22.90 5.86
N LEU A 158 5.22 -23.09 6.14
CA LEU A 158 5.78 -24.39 6.47
C LEU A 158 5.12 -25.04 7.71
N TYR A 159 4.74 -24.21 8.68
CA TYR A 159 4.15 -24.62 9.95
C TYR A 159 2.66 -24.93 9.78
N ASP A 160 1.92 -24.10 9.03
CA ASP A 160 0.47 -24.26 8.80
C ASP A 160 0.11 -25.10 7.58
N GLY A 161 1.10 -25.41 6.73
CA GLY A 161 0.93 -26.07 5.45
C GLY A 161 0.24 -25.17 4.42
N PHE A 162 -0.71 -25.76 3.68
CA PHE A 162 -1.57 -25.00 2.80
C PHE A 162 -2.62 -24.26 3.62
N VAL A 163 -2.74 -22.96 3.39
CA VAL A 163 -3.62 -22.05 4.13
C VAL A 163 -4.70 -21.57 3.18
N VAL A 164 -5.96 -21.71 3.58
CA VAL A 164 -7.11 -21.35 2.74
C VAL A 164 -8.13 -20.54 3.53
N GLY A 165 -8.70 -19.51 2.91
CA GLY A 165 -9.81 -18.79 3.52
C GLY A 165 -10.37 -17.69 2.65
N PRO A 166 -11.49 -17.08 3.05
CA PRO A 166 -12.04 -15.94 2.34
C PRO A 166 -11.24 -14.67 2.64
N LYS A 167 -11.18 -13.80 1.65
CA LYS A 167 -10.77 -12.41 1.79
C LYS A 167 -11.97 -11.51 1.65
N VAL A 168 -12.36 -10.88 2.75
CA VAL A 168 -13.45 -9.91 2.85
C VAL A 168 -12.88 -8.50 2.73
N TYR A 169 -13.37 -7.69 1.80
CA TYR A 169 -12.85 -6.35 1.62
C TYR A 169 -13.86 -5.45 0.93
N ASN A 170 -13.63 -4.14 0.93
CA ASN A 170 -14.52 -3.19 0.26
C ASN A 170 -13.84 -2.43 -0.89
N LYS A 171 -12.56 -2.70 -1.19
CA LYS A 171 -11.81 -2.02 -2.25
C LYS A 171 -12.45 -2.29 -3.62
N THR A 172 -12.74 -1.21 -4.34
CA THR A 172 -13.29 -1.18 -5.70
C THR A 172 -12.19 -0.86 -6.73
N VAL A 173 -12.51 -0.95 -8.03
CA VAL A 173 -11.59 -0.54 -9.12
C VAL A 173 -11.06 0.89 -8.92
N LEU A 174 -11.96 1.84 -8.67
CA LEU A 174 -11.58 3.19 -8.27
C LEU A 174 -11.32 3.24 -6.76
N PRO A 175 -10.21 3.84 -6.30
CA PRO A 175 -9.93 3.95 -4.87
C PRO A 175 -10.99 4.80 -4.17
N LYS A 176 -11.22 4.54 -2.88
CA LYS A 176 -12.13 5.32 -2.04
C LYS A 176 -11.42 5.74 -0.76
N GLY A 177 -11.99 6.71 -0.04
CA GLY A 177 -11.37 7.19 1.21
C GLY A 177 -11.17 6.06 2.22
N PHE A 178 -12.23 5.33 2.57
CA PHE A 178 -12.15 4.28 3.58
C PHE A 178 -12.10 2.86 2.99
N HIS A 179 -11.08 2.11 3.38
CA HIS A 179 -10.85 0.73 3.02
C HIS A 179 -10.79 -0.17 4.24
N TYR A 180 -11.41 -1.34 4.15
CA TYR A 180 -11.18 -2.42 5.09
C TYR A 180 -10.85 -3.71 4.35
N LYS A 181 -10.11 -4.58 5.02
CA LYS A 181 -9.76 -5.93 4.58
C LYS A 181 -9.73 -6.85 5.80
N LEU A 182 -10.30 -8.03 5.68
CA LEU A 182 -10.24 -9.12 6.66
C LEU A 182 -9.98 -10.42 5.91
N THR A 183 -9.07 -11.24 6.43
CA THR A 183 -8.58 -12.46 5.77
C THR A 183 -8.51 -13.59 6.79
N PRO A 184 -9.64 -14.08 7.32
CA PRO A 184 -9.62 -15.25 8.18
C PRO A 184 -9.32 -16.47 7.31
N GLN A 185 -8.38 -17.30 7.75
CA GLN A 185 -7.90 -18.45 7.01
C GLN A 185 -7.68 -19.62 7.96
N ILE A 186 -7.73 -20.84 7.44
CA ILE A 186 -7.41 -22.06 8.18
C ILE A 186 -6.15 -22.69 7.61
N GLY A 187 -5.19 -23.00 8.49
CA GLY A 187 -4.02 -23.80 8.15
C GLY A 187 -4.38 -25.29 8.14
N LEU A 188 -4.23 -25.97 7.00
CA LEU A 188 -4.64 -27.37 6.88
C LEU A 188 -3.75 -28.34 7.67
N LYS A 189 -2.49 -27.98 7.92
CA LYS A 189 -1.54 -28.81 8.68
C LYS A 189 -1.65 -28.57 10.18
N SER A 190 -1.75 -27.30 10.61
CA SER A 190 -1.86 -26.92 12.02
C SER A 190 -3.29 -27.01 12.56
N ASN A 191 -4.30 -27.04 11.68
CA ASN A 191 -5.73 -27.00 12.02
C ASN A 191 -6.11 -25.76 12.88
N THR A 192 -5.45 -24.63 12.65
CA THR A 192 -5.69 -23.37 13.38
C THR A 192 -6.23 -22.29 12.46
N ILE A 193 -7.00 -21.37 13.05
CA ILE A 193 -7.49 -20.18 12.36
C ILE A 193 -6.45 -19.06 12.50
N ILE A 194 -5.89 -18.67 11.38
CA ILE A 194 -4.91 -17.58 11.25
C ILE A 194 -5.46 -16.49 10.34
N GLY A 195 -4.79 -15.34 10.26
CA GLY A 195 -5.20 -14.33 9.32
C GLY A 195 -4.76 -12.91 9.66
N SER A 196 -5.29 -11.98 8.86
CA SER A 196 -5.02 -10.56 9.05
C SER A 196 -6.24 -9.68 8.81
N GLY A 197 -6.20 -8.48 9.38
CA GLY A 197 -7.19 -7.42 9.20
C GLY A 197 -6.53 -6.06 9.05
N SER A 198 -7.17 -5.15 8.32
CA SER A 198 -6.70 -3.77 8.21
C SER A 198 -7.84 -2.79 7.97
N LEU A 199 -7.76 -1.63 8.61
CA LEU A 199 -8.60 -0.46 8.38
C LEU A 199 -7.72 0.69 7.89
N VAL A 200 -8.09 1.34 6.79
CA VAL A 200 -7.30 2.42 6.18
C VAL A 200 -8.21 3.54 5.74
N TYR A 201 -7.88 4.78 6.11
CA TYR A 201 -8.52 5.99 5.62
C TYR A 201 -7.51 6.84 4.83
N THR A 202 -7.84 7.17 3.59
CA THR A 202 -7.06 8.05 2.72
C THR A 202 -7.76 9.39 2.59
N GLN A 203 -7.11 10.43 3.09
CA GLN A 203 -7.49 11.82 2.91
C GLN A 203 -6.71 12.41 1.74
N ASN A 204 -7.41 12.81 0.68
CA ASN A 204 -6.80 13.53 -0.44
C ASN A 204 -6.87 15.05 -0.18
N LEU A 205 -5.82 15.75 -0.58
CA LEU A 205 -5.65 17.19 -0.42
C LEU A 205 -5.50 17.86 -1.79
N ASP A 206 -6.24 18.95 -2.02
CA ASP A 206 -6.44 19.50 -3.37
C ASP A 206 -5.32 20.46 -3.84
N LYS A 207 -4.51 21.04 -2.93
CA LYS A 207 -3.70 22.25 -3.25
C LYS A 207 -2.20 22.19 -2.93
N GLU A 208 -1.65 21.06 -2.51
CA GLU A 208 -0.27 21.01 -2.00
C GLU A 208 0.58 19.90 -2.64
N SER A 209 1.90 19.99 -2.45
CA SER A 209 2.85 18.90 -2.74
C SER A 209 2.43 17.64 -1.98
N LEU A 210 2.04 17.79 -0.71
CA LEU A 210 1.34 16.78 0.07
C LEU A 210 -0.08 16.61 -0.48
N TYR A 211 -0.30 15.58 -1.29
CA TYR A 211 -1.60 15.37 -1.95
C TYR A 211 -2.45 14.29 -1.26
N SER A 212 -1.84 13.47 -0.40
CA SER A 212 -2.54 12.39 0.27
C SER A 212 -1.92 12.09 1.63
N MET A 213 -2.79 11.95 2.64
CA MET A 213 -2.46 11.44 3.96
C MET A 213 -3.25 10.15 4.19
N ARG A 214 -2.56 9.07 4.55
CA ARG A 214 -3.20 7.78 4.86
C ARG A 214 -2.99 7.46 6.31
N TYR A 215 -4.07 7.05 6.97
CA TYR A 215 -4.07 6.61 8.35
C TYR A 215 -4.60 5.19 8.38
N GLY A 216 -4.02 4.34 9.20
CA GLY A 216 -4.52 2.99 9.29
C GLY A 216 -4.08 2.24 10.52
N PHE A 217 -4.72 1.09 10.66
CA PHE A 217 -4.41 0.10 11.67
C PHE A 217 -4.45 -1.27 10.99
N ALA A 218 -3.37 -2.04 11.13
CA ALA A 218 -3.29 -3.40 10.65
C ALA A 218 -3.07 -4.35 11.83
N GLY A 219 -3.66 -5.54 11.75
CA GLY A 219 -3.49 -6.61 12.72
C GLY A 219 -3.27 -7.95 12.02
N SER A 220 -2.45 -8.82 12.58
CA SER A 220 -2.23 -10.17 12.06
C SER A 220 -1.98 -11.17 13.18
N TYR A 221 -2.41 -12.41 12.95
CA TYR A 221 -2.17 -13.58 13.79
C TYR A 221 -1.76 -14.75 12.90
N PHE A 222 -0.51 -15.21 13.02
CA PHE A 222 0.07 -16.25 12.18
C PHE A 222 1.09 -17.09 12.96
N SER A 223 1.38 -18.29 12.45
CA SER A 223 2.43 -19.15 12.98
C SER A 223 3.81 -18.66 12.55
N TYR A 224 4.75 -18.61 13.48
CA TYR A 224 6.16 -18.35 13.19
C TYR A 224 7.04 -19.58 13.35
N ASP A 225 6.57 -20.57 14.09
CA ASP A 225 7.17 -21.90 14.24
C ASP A 225 6.06 -22.95 14.45
N ARG A 226 6.44 -24.23 14.66
CA ARG A 226 5.51 -25.31 15.00
C ARG A 226 4.81 -25.00 16.31
N ASP A 227 3.48 -24.89 16.25
CA ASP A 227 2.60 -24.58 17.37
C ASP A 227 2.92 -23.27 18.13
N LEU A 228 3.68 -22.36 17.49
CA LEU A 228 4.03 -21.05 18.04
C LEU A 228 3.52 -19.91 17.14
N PHE A 229 2.77 -19.00 17.73
CA PHE A 229 2.11 -17.93 17.02
C PHE A 229 2.60 -16.55 17.45
N TYR A 230 2.44 -15.58 16.54
CA TYR A 230 2.62 -14.18 16.86
C TYR A 230 1.35 -13.40 16.56
N ARG A 231 1.12 -12.37 17.37
CA ARG A 231 0.09 -11.34 17.17
C ARG A 231 0.82 -10.04 16.92
N ARG A 232 0.52 -9.40 15.81
CA ARG A 232 1.09 -8.11 15.45
C ARG A 232 -0.01 -7.09 15.26
N TYR A 233 0.18 -5.91 15.81
CA TYR A 233 -0.66 -4.76 15.52
C TYR A 233 0.18 -3.53 15.17
N THR A 234 -0.27 -2.81 14.16
CA THR A 234 0.52 -1.74 13.53
C THR A 234 -0.39 -0.56 13.17
N PRO A 235 -0.58 0.41 14.08
CA PRO A 235 -1.02 1.73 13.68
C PRO A 235 0.04 2.39 12.79
N PHE A 236 -0.41 3.07 11.74
CA PHE A 236 0.49 3.75 10.81
C PHE A 236 -0.12 5.00 10.20
N MET A 237 0.77 5.88 9.73
CA MET A 237 0.46 7.06 8.95
C MET A 237 1.44 7.19 7.78
N THR A 238 0.93 7.49 6.59
CA THR A 238 1.75 7.74 5.39
C THR A 238 1.39 9.09 4.80
N PHE A 239 2.40 9.93 4.62
CA PHE A 239 2.32 11.18 3.87
C PHE A 239 2.84 10.92 2.47
N ALA A 240 2.06 11.26 1.45
CA ALA A 240 2.45 11.10 0.05
C ALA A 240 2.57 12.47 -0.61
N PHE A 241 3.77 12.73 -1.14
CA PHE A 241 4.09 13.96 -1.85
C PHE A 241 4.24 13.68 -3.35
N ARG A 242 3.93 14.67 -4.17
CA ARG A 242 4.04 14.60 -5.64
C ARG A 242 4.69 15.87 -6.18
N ASN A 243 5.33 15.74 -7.34
CA ASN A 243 5.85 16.88 -8.08
C ASN A 243 4.71 17.79 -8.60
N LYS A 244 5.02 19.07 -8.84
CA LYS A 244 4.12 20.03 -9.50
C LYS A 244 3.78 19.58 -10.92
N ASP A 245 4.75 19.01 -11.64
CA ASP A 245 4.48 18.32 -12.89
C ASP A 245 3.86 16.95 -12.60
N LEU A 246 2.57 16.81 -12.89
CA LEU A 246 1.82 15.57 -12.66
C LEU A 246 2.17 14.45 -13.64
N ARG A 247 3.00 14.72 -14.66
CA ARG A 247 3.52 13.73 -15.61
C ARG A 247 4.83 13.10 -15.15
N ASP A 248 5.50 13.71 -14.16
CA ASP A 248 6.71 13.17 -13.56
C ASP A 248 6.39 11.90 -12.77
N ASN A 249 7.28 10.92 -12.87
CA ASN A 249 7.18 9.66 -12.15
C ASN A 249 7.72 9.76 -10.71
N GLU A 250 8.37 10.87 -10.36
CA GLU A 250 8.89 11.12 -9.02
C GLU A 250 7.80 11.01 -7.93
N LYS A 251 8.12 10.24 -6.89
CA LYS A 251 7.26 10.01 -5.73
C LYS A 251 8.08 10.12 -4.45
N GLN A 252 7.49 10.74 -3.45
CA GLN A 252 8.09 10.81 -2.12
C GLN A 252 7.06 10.42 -1.06
N PHE A 253 7.52 9.66 -0.06
CA PHE A 253 6.68 9.22 1.05
C PHE A 253 7.40 9.41 2.38
N ILE A 254 6.66 9.82 3.40
CA ILE A 254 7.07 9.67 4.79
C ILE A 254 6.11 8.66 5.42
N ASN A 255 6.65 7.52 5.86
CA ASN A 255 5.92 6.48 6.57
C ASN A 255 6.26 6.53 8.05
N LEU A 256 5.24 6.49 8.89
CA LEU A 256 5.34 6.36 10.32
C LEU A 256 4.54 5.13 10.73
N ARG A 257 5.13 4.23 11.51
CA ARG A 257 4.42 3.08 12.05
C ARG A 257 4.96 2.70 13.42
N SER A 258 4.10 2.11 14.24
CA SER A 258 4.51 1.43 15.46
C SER A 258 4.17 -0.04 15.31
N VAL A 259 5.18 -0.89 15.19
CA VAL A 259 5.03 -2.33 15.06
C VAL A 259 5.09 -2.94 16.45
N ASN A 260 3.99 -3.50 16.92
CA ASN A 260 3.90 -4.13 18.23
C ASN A 260 3.70 -5.62 18.02
N VAL A 261 4.59 -6.41 18.60
CA VAL A 261 4.64 -7.85 18.43
C VAL A 261 4.46 -8.50 19.78
N ILE A 262 3.56 -9.47 19.81
CA ILE A 262 3.36 -10.38 20.95
C ILE A 262 3.58 -11.78 20.42
N ARG A 263 4.49 -12.54 21.01
CA ARG A 263 4.80 -13.92 20.60
C ARG A 263 4.42 -14.88 21.70
N ASP A 264 4.07 -16.09 21.31
CA ASP A 264 4.01 -17.21 22.24
C ASP A 264 5.43 -17.56 22.70
N ASP A 265 5.57 -17.90 23.98
CA ASP A 265 6.84 -18.28 24.59
C ASP A 265 7.36 -19.56 23.92
N ASN A 266 8.60 -19.52 23.43
CA ASN A 266 9.23 -20.68 22.83
C ASN A 266 9.88 -21.55 23.92
N PRO A 267 9.44 -22.80 24.16
CA PRO A 267 10.06 -23.68 25.16
C PRO A 267 11.55 -23.97 24.88
N ASN A 268 11.97 -23.86 23.61
CA ASN A 268 13.36 -24.09 23.19
C ASN A 268 14.24 -22.84 23.30
N ASP A 269 13.64 -21.67 23.58
CA ASP A 269 14.34 -20.41 23.83
C ASP A 269 13.70 -19.70 25.05
N PRO A 270 13.87 -20.27 26.27
CA PRO A 270 13.19 -19.81 27.48
C PRO A 270 13.61 -18.42 27.93
N ASN A 271 14.68 -17.88 27.35
CA ASN A 271 15.21 -16.56 27.66
C ASN A 271 14.77 -15.50 26.65
N GLN A 272 13.98 -15.85 25.63
CA GLN A 272 13.47 -14.89 24.66
C GLN A 272 12.62 -13.82 25.33
N GLU A 273 12.82 -12.52 25.00
CA GLU A 273 11.83 -11.49 25.33
C GLU A 273 10.71 -11.57 24.26
N PRO A 274 9.53 -12.14 24.57
CA PRO A 274 8.55 -12.51 23.55
C PRO A 274 7.87 -11.30 22.93
N ASN A 275 7.82 -10.19 23.67
CA ASN A 275 7.00 -9.03 23.36
C ASN A 275 7.85 -7.78 23.24
N TYR A 276 7.69 -7.06 22.13
CA TYR A 276 8.41 -5.83 21.88
C TYR A 276 7.62 -4.89 20.96
N SER A 277 8.04 -3.63 20.96
CA SER A 277 7.48 -2.60 20.09
C SER A 277 8.59 -1.84 19.40
N VAL A 278 8.51 -1.71 18.08
CA VAL A 278 9.45 -0.93 17.28
C VAL A 278 8.68 0.23 16.64
N PHE A 279 9.07 1.46 16.95
CA PHE A 279 8.64 2.61 16.18
C PHE A 279 9.56 2.78 14.97
N ASN A 280 8.97 2.96 13.79
CA ASN A 280 9.69 3.07 12.54
C ASN A 280 9.24 4.33 11.78
N LEU A 281 10.22 5.15 11.42
CA LEU A 281 10.10 6.34 10.57
C LEU A 281 10.91 6.10 9.31
N GLN A 282 10.25 6.16 8.17
CA GLN A 282 10.87 5.90 6.88
C GLN A 282 10.58 7.02 5.89
N TYR A 283 11.62 7.54 5.26
CA TYR A 283 11.50 8.40 4.08
C TYR A 283 11.84 7.60 2.83
N VAL A 284 10.97 7.66 1.83
CA VAL A 284 11.15 6.98 0.54
C VAL A 284 11.11 8.01 -0.58
N TYR A 285 12.17 8.06 -1.37
CA TYR A 285 12.22 8.74 -2.65
C TYR A 285 12.25 7.69 -3.77
N SER A 286 11.47 7.88 -4.83
CA SER A 286 11.51 6.99 -5.99
C SER A 286 11.23 7.76 -7.27
N ASN A 287 12.08 7.53 -8.28
CA ASN A 287 11.87 8.01 -9.64
C ASN A 287 11.95 6.80 -10.61
N PRO A 288 10.84 6.07 -10.78
CA PRO A 288 10.81 4.86 -11.58
C PRO A 288 10.62 5.19 -13.06
N ASN A 289 11.71 5.36 -13.81
CA ASN A 289 11.67 5.36 -15.27
C ASN A 289 12.17 4.02 -15.84
N LEU A 290 11.78 3.73 -17.08
CA LEU A 290 12.17 2.51 -17.77
C LEU A 290 13.70 2.43 -17.98
N ILE A 291 14.29 3.54 -18.46
CA ILE A 291 15.73 3.62 -18.77
C ILE A 291 16.55 3.84 -17.50
N ASN A 292 16.17 4.82 -16.68
CA ASN A 292 16.85 5.17 -15.44
C ASN A 292 15.88 5.02 -14.27
N TYR A 293 16.14 4.03 -13.43
CA TYR A 293 15.41 3.81 -12.20
C TYR A 293 16.27 4.25 -11.03
N PHE A 294 15.68 5.02 -10.13
CA PHE A 294 16.31 5.36 -8.86
C PHE A 294 15.30 5.22 -7.72
N ARG A 295 15.75 4.66 -6.60
CA ARG A 295 14.99 4.60 -5.36
C ARG A 295 15.94 4.74 -4.17
N GLY A 296 15.58 5.62 -3.25
CA GLY A 296 16.27 5.82 -1.99
C GLY A 296 15.31 5.61 -0.83
N ILE A 297 15.76 4.92 0.20
CA ILE A 297 15.05 4.74 1.47
C ILE A 297 16.00 5.17 2.58
N VAL A 298 15.54 6.05 3.46
CA VAL A 298 16.17 6.28 4.76
C VAL A 298 15.20 5.78 5.81
N ASP A 299 15.67 4.92 6.68
CA ASP A 299 14.84 4.22 7.67
C ASP A 299 15.45 4.38 9.05
N TYR A 300 14.61 4.76 10.01
CA TYR A 300 14.97 4.93 11.41
C TYR A 300 14.05 4.07 12.26
N GLU A 301 14.64 3.26 13.14
CA GLU A 301 13.93 2.38 14.06
C GLU A 301 14.36 2.63 15.49
N ILE A 302 13.40 2.65 16.40
CA ILE A 302 13.65 2.74 17.84
C ILE A 302 12.74 1.77 18.61
N SER A 303 13.35 1.09 19.56
CA SER A 303 12.74 0.15 20.50
C SER A 303 13.32 0.40 21.89
N ALA A 304 12.87 -0.35 22.90
CA ALA A 304 13.39 -0.26 24.26
C ALA A 304 14.88 -0.68 24.36
N LYS A 305 15.35 -1.56 23.47
CA LYS A 305 16.70 -2.15 23.52
C LYS A 305 17.64 -1.63 22.44
N PHE A 306 17.15 -0.95 21.42
CA PHE A 306 18.00 -0.47 20.34
C PHE A 306 17.41 0.76 19.65
N SER A 307 18.31 1.51 19.03
CA SER A 307 17.97 2.48 18.00
C SER A 307 18.94 2.32 16.85
N LYS A 308 18.42 2.28 15.62
CA LYS A 308 19.24 2.12 14.43
C LYS A 308 18.72 2.94 13.27
N ILE A 309 19.63 3.36 12.42
CA ILE A 309 19.37 4.08 11.19
C ILE A 309 19.96 3.30 10.02
N SER A 310 19.25 3.28 8.91
CA SER A 310 19.76 2.68 7.68
C SER A 310 19.36 3.47 6.44
N THR A 311 20.12 3.27 5.38
CA THR A 311 19.84 3.81 4.05
C THR A 311 20.00 2.70 3.02
N THR A 312 19.06 2.65 2.07
CA THR A 312 19.13 1.78 0.90
C THR A 312 19.00 2.65 -0.34
N LEU A 313 19.97 2.56 -1.24
CA LEU A 313 19.95 3.22 -2.54
C LEU A 313 19.96 2.17 -3.63
N GLU A 314 19.00 2.24 -4.54
CA GLU A 314 18.87 1.35 -5.68
C GLU A 314 18.95 2.18 -6.96
N TYR A 315 19.83 1.77 -7.87
CA TYR A 315 19.96 2.36 -9.20
C TYR A 315 19.91 1.26 -10.24
N ARG A 316 19.11 1.47 -11.30
CA ARG A 316 19.11 0.59 -12.46
C ARG A 316 19.15 1.40 -13.74
N LYS A 317 20.00 0.95 -14.67
CA LYS A 317 20.13 1.49 -16.02
C LYS A 317 19.91 0.41 -17.07
N LEU A 318 18.96 0.66 -17.98
CA LEU A 318 18.76 -0.14 -19.18
C LEU A 318 19.51 0.51 -20.35
N PHE A 319 20.40 -0.26 -20.99
CA PHE A 319 21.18 0.16 -22.16
C PHE A 319 20.49 -0.27 -23.46
N LEU A 320 20.87 0.38 -24.57
CA LEU A 320 20.29 0.12 -25.90
C LEU A 320 20.51 -1.32 -26.41
N ASN A 321 21.56 -1.99 -25.92
CA ASN A 321 21.84 -3.40 -26.22
C ASN A 321 21.04 -4.37 -25.32
N ASN A 322 19.98 -3.90 -24.65
CA ASN A 322 19.19 -4.63 -23.67
C ASN A 322 19.99 -5.19 -22.50
N ARG A 323 21.16 -4.62 -22.21
CA ARG A 323 21.88 -4.86 -20.96
C ARG A 323 21.28 -4.00 -19.86
N GLN A 324 21.21 -4.55 -18.66
CA GLN A 324 20.65 -3.91 -17.48
C GLN A 324 21.71 -3.97 -16.39
N LEU A 325 22.18 -2.80 -15.97
CA LEU A 325 23.01 -2.67 -14.78
C LEU A 325 22.10 -2.41 -13.58
N ASN A 326 22.23 -3.23 -12.54
CA ASN A 326 21.57 -3.03 -11.25
C ASN A 326 22.63 -2.80 -10.19
N LEU A 327 22.48 -1.72 -9.43
CA LEU A 327 23.33 -1.39 -8.29
C LEU A 327 22.42 -1.19 -7.08
N ARG A 328 22.82 -1.75 -5.95
CA ARG A 328 22.20 -1.52 -4.66
C ARG A 328 23.28 -1.22 -3.63
N PHE A 329 23.13 -0.13 -2.92
CA PHE A 329 23.96 0.23 -1.79
C PHE A 329 23.10 0.19 -0.53
N PHE A 330 23.62 -0.43 0.53
CA PHE A 330 22.99 -0.44 1.85
C PHE A 330 24.01 -0.04 2.90
N ALA A 331 23.63 0.86 3.81
CA ALA A 331 24.41 1.14 5.00
C ALA A 331 23.47 1.24 6.21
N GLY A 332 23.84 0.62 7.32
CA GLY A 332 23.08 0.61 8.56
C GLY A 332 24.01 0.77 9.75
N ALA A 333 23.56 1.51 10.76
CA ALA A 333 24.30 1.70 12.01
C ALA A 333 23.34 1.76 13.21
N PHE A 334 23.72 1.12 14.30
CA PHE A 334 23.10 1.29 15.59
C PHE A 334 23.58 2.62 16.21
N LEU A 335 22.63 3.42 16.68
CA LEU A 335 22.91 4.57 17.54
C LEU A 335 23.16 4.12 18.98
N PHE A 336 22.41 3.10 19.40
CA PHE A 336 22.68 2.30 20.59
C PHE A 336 22.13 0.89 20.38
N ASN A 337 22.74 -0.08 21.05
CA ASN A 337 22.32 -1.46 21.04
C ASN A 337 22.56 -2.10 22.41
N ASP A 338 21.49 -2.20 23.21
CA ASP A 338 21.46 -2.78 24.55
C ASP A 338 20.81 -4.17 24.54
N THR A 339 20.81 -4.85 23.39
CA THR A 339 20.44 -6.27 23.31
C THR A 339 21.48 -7.11 24.06
N ARG A 340 21.10 -8.31 24.50
CA ARG A 340 22.04 -9.15 25.26
C ARG A 340 23.23 -9.55 24.41
N GLU A 341 24.35 -9.84 25.09
CA GLU A 341 25.53 -10.40 24.43
C GLU A 341 25.15 -11.70 23.71
N ASN A 342 25.55 -11.81 22.44
CA ASN A 342 25.21 -12.91 21.52
C ASN A 342 23.73 -13.00 21.07
N GLU A 343 22.93 -11.95 21.25
CA GLU A 343 21.55 -11.87 20.74
C GLU A 343 21.49 -11.05 19.44
N ASP A 344 21.48 -11.73 18.28
CA ASP A 344 21.44 -11.09 16.96
C ASP A 344 20.04 -10.79 16.42
N PHE A 345 19.00 -10.98 17.24
CA PHE A 345 17.61 -10.91 16.77
C PHE A 345 17.25 -9.55 16.14
N PHE A 346 17.84 -8.46 16.62
CA PHE A 346 17.64 -7.10 16.10
C PHE A 346 18.82 -6.59 15.25
N SER A 347 19.91 -7.34 15.17
CA SER A 347 21.12 -7.02 14.39
C SER A 347 20.81 -6.91 12.91
N PHE A 348 21.63 -6.15 12.16
CA PHE A 348 21.54 -6.18 10.70
C PHE A 348 22.07 -7.53 10.20
N ALA A 349 21.43 -8.11 9.21
CA ALA A 349 21.86 -9.34 8.58
C ALA A 349 22.62 -9.10 7.27
N LEU A 350 23.61 -9.95 7.02
CA LEU A 350 24.37 -9.96 5.78
C LEU A 350 23.58 -10.61 4.64
N ASP A 351 23.04 -11.80 4.86
CA ASP A 351 22.43 -12.66 3.85
C ASP A 351 20.95 -13.00 4.13
N ARG A 352 20.60 -13.27 5.40
CA ARG A 352 19.24 -13.66 5.82
C ARG A 352 18.76 -12.83 7.03
N PRO A 353 17.88 -11.84 6.82
CA PRO A 353 17.27 -11.07 7.91
C PRO A 353 16.46 -11.94 8.89
N THR A 354 16.50 -11.57 10.17
CA THR A 354 15.79 -12.26 11.28
C THR A 354 14.27 -12.06 11.28
N ASP A 355 13.75 -11.11 10.48
CA ASP A 355 12.32 -10.78 10.35
C ASP A 355 11.64 -10.37 11.67
N TYR A 356 12.34 -9.65 12.55
CA TYR A 356 11.77 -9.17 13.82
C TYR A 356 10.56 -8.22 13.63
N LEU A 357 10.34 -7.62 12.46
CA LEU A 357 9.11 -6.85 12.18
C LEU A 357 7.95 -7.70 11.63
N PHE A 358 8.21 -8.98 11.30
CA PHE A 358 7.29 -9.88 10.61
C PHE A 358 6.80 -9.33 9.27
N ASP A 359 7.68 -8.59 8.58
CA ASP A 359 7.40 -7.92 7.30
C ASP A 359 7.76 -8.78 6.10
N TYR A 360 8.59 -9.79 6.29
CA TYR A 360 9.07 -10.65 5.23
C TYR A 360 8.19 -11.90 5.05
N ASN A 361 8.04 -12.31 3.78
CA ASN A 361 7.22 -13.46 3.38
C ASN A 361 8.05 -14.76 3.38
N TYR A 362 8.67 -15.07 4.52
CA TYR A 362 9.35 -16.35 4.69
C TYR A 362 8.33 -17.49 4.77
N TYR A 363 8.57 -18.58 4.04
CA TYR A 363 7.75 -19.79 4.17
C TYR A 363 8.10 -20.58 5.43
N GLY A 364 9.41 -20.66 5.75
CA GLY A 364 9.93 -21.22 7.00
C GLY A 364 10.77 -20.18 7.71
N ARG A 365 10.12 -19.37 8.57
CA ARG A 365 10.75 -18.22 9.23
C ARG A 365 11.84 -18.66 10.22
N SER A 366 11.56 -19.65 11.04
CA SER A 366 12.49 -20.21 12.04
C SER A 366 13.46 -21.27 11.47
N GLU A 367 13.38 -21.63 10.18
CA GLU A 367 14.23 -22.68 9.63
C GLU A 367 15.69 -22.24 9.48
N GLN A 368 16.59 -22.97 10.14
CA GLN A 368 18.05 -22.79 10.05
C GLN A 368 18.70 -23.75 9.04
N SER A 369 18.02 -24.82 8.64
CA SER A 369 18.52 -25.83 7.70
C SER A 369 17.45 -26.31 6.72
N GLY A 370 17.84 -27.10 5.72
CA GLY A 370 16.94 -27.61 4.69
C GLY A 370 16.57 -26.58 3.61
N LEU A 371 15.62 -26.93 2.75
CA LEU A 371 15.28 -26.12 1.57
C LEU A 371 14.78 -24.72 1.96
N PHE A 372 13.95 -24.58 2.99
CA PHE A 372 13.36 -23.28 3.34
C PHE A 372 14.34 -22.27 3.97
N SER A 373 15.48 -22.73 4.50
CA SER A 373 16.54 -21.82 4.96
C SER A 373 17.33 -21.19 3.80
N GLN A 374 17.23 -21.76 2.60
CA GLN A 374 17.82 -21.25 1.35
C GLN A 374 17.01 -20.14 0.68
N GLN A 375 15.78 -19.88 1.16
CA GLN A 375 14.96 -18.77 0.65
C GLN A 375 15.70 -17.44 0.83
N LEU A 376 15.87 -16.71 -0.27
CA LEU A 376 16.50 -15.40 -0.30
C LEU A 376 15.46 -14.30 -0.20
N ILE A 377 15.73 -13.33 0.67
CA ILE A 377 15.02 -12.06 0.73
C ILE A 377 16.07 -10.96 0.67
N VAL A 378 16.09 -10.22 -0.43
CA VAL A 378 17.08 -9.16 -0.64
C VAL A 378 16.71 -7.95 0.21
N ALA A 379 17.22 -7.93 1.44
CA ALA A 379 17.13 -6.82 2.36
C ALA A 379 18.45 -6.70 3.15
N GLU A 380 18.64 -5.56 3.81
CA GLU A 380 19.86 -5.27 4.59
C GLU A 380 21.16 -5.52 3.78
N GLY A 381 22.06 -6.41 4.19
CA GLY A 381 23.29 -6.69 3.45
C GLY A 381 23.06 -7.28 2.05
N GLY A 382 21.98 -8.04 1.87
CA GLY A 382 21.55 -8.58 0.58
C GLY A 382 22.54 -9.54 -0.08
N PHE A 383 23.46 -10.16 0.67
CA PHE A 383 24.40 -11.17 0.17
C PHE A 383 23.69 -12.48 -0.16
N LYS A 384 24.31 -13.28 -1.04
CA LYS A 384 23.72 -14.53 -1.54
C LYS A 384 24.43 -15.71 -0.91
N SER A 385 25.70 -15.54 -0.58
CA SER A 385 26.52 -16.53 0.10
C SER A 385 26.33 -16.46 1.61
N GLN A 386 26.35 -17.62 2.26
CA GLN A 386 26.26 -17.74 3.72
C GLN A 386 27.66 -17.54 4.32
N LEU A 387 28.02 -16.30 4.62
CA LEU A 387 29.35 -15.93 5.14
C LEU A 387 29.31 -15.65 6.64
N GLU A 388 30.46 -15.76 7.29
CA GLU A 388 30.67 -15.26 8.65
C GLU A 388 31.48 -13.96 8.58
N PRO A 389 31.10 -12.90 9.33
CA PRO A 389 30.00 -12.86 10.30
C PRO A 389 28.64 -12.66 9.61
N LYS A 390 27.61 -13.40 10.04
CA LYS A 390 26.25 -13.32 9.47
C LYS A 390 25.50 -12.04 9.83
N PHE A 391 25.79 -11.50 11.01
CA PHE A 391 25.10 -10.37 11.59
C PHE A 391 26.08 -9.25 11.95
N ALA A 392 25.55 -8.04 12.00
CA ALA A 392 26.24 -6.83 12.43
C ALA A 392 25.45 -6.19 13.57
N ASN A 393 26.01 -6.24 14.78
CA ASN A 393 25.42 -5.66 15.99
C ASN A 393 25.78 -4.17 16.20
N SER A 394 26.60 -3.59 15.31
CA SER A 394 27.02 -2.19 15.36
C SER A 394 26.79 -1.46 14.04
N TRP A 395 27.48 -1.81 12.96
CA TRP A 395 27.21 -1.22 11.65
C TRP A 395 27.59 -2.15 10.50
N ILE A 396 26.96 -1.94 9.36
CA ILE A 396 27.21 -2.67 8.12
C ILE A 396 27.13 -1.72 6.93
N THR A 397 27.95 -1.95 5.91
CA THR A 397 27.83 -1.28 4.62
C THR A 397 28.08 -2.30 3.51
N THR A 398 27.21 -2.33 2.50
CA THR A 398 27.29 -3.27 1.38
C THR A 398 26.99 -2.60 0.06
N LEU A 399 27.59 -3.13 -1.00
CA LEU A 399 27.33 -2.80 -2.39
C LEU A 399 27.08 -4.10 -3.15
N ASN A 400 25.89 -4.22 -3.72
CA ASN A 400 25.48 -5.32 -4.58
C ASN A 400 25.40 -4.82 -6.02
N ALA A 401 26.02 -5.52 -6.95
CA ALA A 401 25.95 -5.23 -8.38
C ALA A 401 25.50 -6.45 -9.17
N SER A 402 24.69 -6.26 -10.21
CA SER A 402 24.42 -7.31 -11.17
C SER A 402 24.20 -6.79 -12.59
N THR A 403 24.52 -7.62 -13.56
CA THR A 403 24.29 -7.36 -14.99
C THR A 403 23.90 -8.62 -15.71
N ASN A 404 23.02 -8.53 -16.70
CA ASN A 404 22.63 -9.67 -17.52
C ASN A 404 23.72 -9.99 -18.55
N ILE A 405 24.18 -11.24 -18.57
CA ILE A 405 25.06 -11.80 -19.62
C ILE A 405 24.21 -12.44 -20.73
N TRP A 406 23.02 -12.93 -20.39
CA TRP A 406 21.96 -13.35 -21.32
C TRP A 406 20.60 -12.90 -20.80
N LYS A 407 19.53 -12.99 -21.60
CA LYS A 407 18.19 -12.46 -21.26
C LYS A 407 17.72 -12.80 -19.84
N TRP A 408 17.99 -14.01 -19.36
CA TRP A 408 17.59 -14.52 -18.04
C TRP A 408 18.80 -14.95 -17.17
N VAL A 409 20.03 -14.73 -17.63
CA VAL A 409 21.26 -15.10 -16.91
C VAL A 409 22.02 -13.83 -16.53
N TYR A 410 22.22 -13.64 -15.23
CA TYR A 410 22.89 -12.48 -14.67
C TYR A 410 24.16 -12.91 -13.95
N ALA A 411 25.24 -12.15 -14.11
CA ALA A 411 26.33 -12.17 -13.15
C ALA A 411 26.04 -11.16 -12.04
N TYR A 412 26.41 -11.52 -10.82
CA TYR A 412 26.36 -10.61 -9.68
C TYR A 412 27.69 -10.63 -8.93
N GLY A 413 27.94 -9.55 -8.21
CA GLY A 413 29.02 -9.44 -7.25
C GLY A 413 28.61 -8.52 -6.12
N ASP A 414 28.88 -8.94 -4.90
CA ASP A 414 28.60 -8.22 -3.67
C ASP A 414 29.90 -7.97 -2.91
N VAL A 415 30.02 -6.80 -2.30
CA VAL A 415 31.12 -6.45 -1.39
C VAL A 415 30.55 -5.73 -0.17
N GLY A 416 31.17 -5.92 0.98
CA GLY A 416 30.65 -5.40 2.23
C GLY A 416 31.69 -5.29 3.34
N LEU A 417 31.41 -4.40 4.27
CA LEU A 417 32.12 -4.24 5.53
C LEU A 417 31.11 -4.43 6.65
N ILE A 418 31.44 -5.29 7.60
CA ILE A 418 30.61 -5.62 8.75
C ILE A 418 31.41 -5.33 10.00
N HIS A 419 30.81 -4.64 10.97
CA HIS A 419 31.43 -4.40 12.25
C HIS A 419 30.59 -4.97 13.38
N ASN A 420 31.23 -5.77 14.22
CA ASN A 420 30.69 -6.24 15.48
C ASN A 420 31.54 -5.73 16.65
N THR A 421 30.90 -5.42 17.77
CA THR A 421 31.57 -4.90 18.97
C THR A 421 32.64 -5.83 19.53
N ASP A 422 32.47 -7.15 19.40
CA ASP A 422 33.37 -8.20 19.88
C ASP A 422 34.45 -8.59 18.88
N ARG A 423 34.15 -8.55 17.57
CA ARG A 423 35.05 -9.05 16.49
C ARG A 423 35.71 -7.95 15.66
N GLY A 424 35.30 -6.70 15.82
CA GLY A 424 35.75 -5.58 15.00
C GLY A 424 35.21 -5.63 13.57
N THR A 425 35.88 -4.93 12.66
CA THR A 425 35.46 -4.80 11.24
C THR A 425 36.03 -5.92 10.38
N GLN A 426 35.17 -6.57 9.60
CA GLN A 426 35.51 -7.65 8.68
C GLN A 426 35.02 -7.32 7.27
N GLY A 427 35.87 -7.58 6.28
CA GLY A 427 35.55 -7.40 4.87
C GLY A 427 35.02 -8.69 4.25
N VAL A 428 33.88 -8.58 3.58
CA VAL A 428 33.20 -9.71 2.93
C VAL A 428 32.91 -9.39 1.47
N PHE A 429 32.91 -10.42 0.62
CA PHE A 429 32.54 -10.34 -0.77
C PHE A 429 31.97 -11.67 -1.25
N ASP A 430 31.11 -11.62 -2.26
CA ASP A 430 30.71 -12.78 -3.02
C ASP A 430 30.49 -12.45 -4.49
N THR A 431 30.49 -13.49 -5.32
CA THR A 431 30.21 -13.41 -6.75
C THR A 431 29.51 -14.68 -7.19
N GLY A 432 28.69 -14.58 -8.24
CA GLY A 432 28.00 -15.74 -8.75
C GLY A 432 27.08 -15.46 -9.93
N ILE A 433 26.24 -16.43 -10.23
CA ILE A 433 25.26 -16.37 -11.31
C ILE A 433 23.85 -16.39 -10.73
N ARG A 434 23.01 -15.49 -11.23
CA ARG A 434 21.56 -15.45 -10.98
C ARG A 434 20.83 -15.88 -12.23
N LEU A 435 19.93 -16.85 -12.10
CA LEU A 435 18.98 -17.24 -13.14
C LEU A 435 17.62 -16.64 -12.82
N SER A 436 17.18 -15.68 -13.62
CA SER A 436 15.87 -15.03 -13.50
C SER A 436 14.90 -15.65 -14.49
N LEU A 437 14.36 -16.82 -14.13
CA LEU A 437 13.47 -17.61 -14.99
C LEU A 437 12.11 -16.93 -15.13
N VAL A 438 11.59 -16.41 -14.01
CA VAL A 438 10.43 -15.51 -13.98
C VAL A 438 10.80 -14.36 -13.04
N ALA A 439 11.15 -13.21 -13.62
CA ALA A 439 11.69 -12.07 -12.89
C ALA A 439 10.82 -11.64 -11.70
N ASP A 440 11.42 -11.65 -10.50
CA ASP A 440 10.81 -11.38 -9.19
C ASP A 440 9.93 -12.50 -8.59
N TYR A 441 9.74 -13.64 -9.30
CA TYR A 441 8.87 -14.74 -8.86
C TYR A 441 9.59 -16.06 -8.70
N PHE A 442 10.47 -16.38 -9.64
CA PHE A 442 11.26 -17.59 -9.61
C PHE A 442 12.68 -17.30 -10.08
N GLU A 443 13.59 -17.24 -9.10
CA GLU A 443 14.99 -16.93 -9.33
C GLU A 443 15.88 -17.84 -8.52
N LEU A 444 17.01 -18.23 -9.11
CA LEU A 444 18.02 -19.07 -8.49
C LEU A 444 19.34 -18.32 -8.46
N TYR A 445 20.07 -18.42 -7.35
CA TYR A 445 21.36 -17.80 -7.14
C TYR A 445 22.39 -18.88 -6.83
N PHE A 446 23.46 -18.89 -7.62
CA PHE A 446 24.55 -19.84 -7.55
C PHE A 446 25.82 -19.07 -7.16
N PRO A 447 26.17 -19.04 -5.85
CA PRO A 447 27.45 -18.53 -5.40
C PRO A 447 28.61 -19.29 -6.07
N PHE A 448 29.63 -18.58 -6.55
CA PHE A 448 30.81 -19.20 -7.17
C PHE A 448 32.08 -18.91 -6.40
N TYR A 449 32.30 -17.64 -6.02
CA TYR A 449 33.52 -17.25 -5.33
C TYR A 449 33.21 -16.21 -4.26
N SER A 450 33.64 -16.45 -3.04
CA SER A 450 33.41 -15.58 -1.87
C SER A 450 34.58 -15.66 -0.89
N ASN A 451 34.44 -15.09 0.31
CA ASN A 451 35.40 -15.28 1.40
C ASN A 451 35.64 -16.76 1.76
N LEU A 452 34.76 -17.68 1.34
CA LEU A 452 34.95 -19.13 1.53
C LEU A 452 35.81 -19.77 0.42
N GLY A 453 36.26 -19.00 -0.56
CA GLY A 453 36.98 -19.49 -1.73
C GLY A 453 36.04 -19.94 -2.85
N TRP A 454 36.41 -21.02 -3.55
CA TRP A 454 35.62 -21.59 -4.64
C TRP A 454 34.46 -22.44 -4.10
N GLU A 455 33.29 -21.83 -3.98
CA GLU A 455 32.11 -22.45 -3.35
C GLU A 455 31.64 -23.75 -4.00
N PRO A 456 31.69 -23.94 -5.34
CA PRO A 456 31.30 -25.20 -5.97
C PRO A 456 32.14 -26.42 -5.57
N ALA A 457 33.34 -26.23 -5.00
CA ALA A 457 34.13 -27.34 -4.45
C ALA A 457 33.93 -27.56 -2.94
N LEU A 458 33.15 -26.71 -2.27
CA LEU A 458 32.79 -26.93 -0.88
C LEU A 458 31.77 -28.06 -0.77
N GLU A 459 31.81 -28.79 0.34
CA GLU A 459 30.79 -29.80 0.64
C GLU A 459 29.39 -29.16 0.72
N ASN A 460 28.38 -29.93 0.29
CA ASN A 460 26.98 -29.54 0.29
C ASN A 460 26.70 -28.22 -0.44
N TYR A 461 27.36 -27.99 -1.59
CA TYR A 461 27.14 -26.80 -2.43
C TYR A 461 25.66 -26.60 -2.81
N ASP A 462 24.92 -27.69 -3.00
CA ASP A 462 23.48 -27.67 -3.23
C ASP A 462 22.71 -26.95 -2.12
N GLN A 463 23.21 -26.97 -0.88
CA GLN A 463 22.62 -26.26 0.26
C GLN A 463 22.94 -24.76 0.31
N ARG A 464 23.89 -24.31 -0.51
CA ARG A 464 24.33 -22.91 -0.62
C ARG A 464 23.61 -22.16 -1.73
N ILE A 465 22.99 -22.88 -2.66
CA ILE A 465 22.13 -22.31 -3.70
C ILE A 465 20.95 -21.61 -3.02
N ARG A 466 20.66 -20.37 -3.42
CA ARG A 466 19.54 -19.60 -2.87
C ARG A 466 18.44 -19.44 -3.89
N PHE A 467 17.21 -19.25 -3.43
CA PHE A 467 16.08 -19.04 -4.32
C PHE A 467 15.13 -17.94 -3.87
N ILE A 468 14.52 -17.28 -4.84
CA ILE A 468 13.31 -16.47 -4.66
C ILE A 468 12.19 -17.24 -5.33
N VAL A 469 11.18 -17.63 -4.56
CA VAL A 469 9.98 -18.34 -5.06
C VAL A 469 8.74 -17.65 -4.49
N THR A 470 7.78 -17.32 -5.35
CA THR A 470 6.45 -16.89 -4.93
C THR A 470 5.41 -18.00 -5.11
N LEU A 471 4.83 -18.47 -4.00
CA LEU A 471 3.76 -19.48 -3.95
C LEU A 471 2.37 -18.85 -3.83
N ASP A 472 2.27 -17.53 -3.67
CA ASP A 472 0.99 -16.82 -3.66
C ASP A 472 0.38 -16.83 -5.07
N LEU A 473 -0.72 -17.58 -5.22
CA LEU A 473 -1.45 -17.73 -6.47
C LEU A 473 -1.91 -16.38 -7.04
N ARG A 474 -2.24 -15.41 -6.18
CA ARG A 474 -2.64 -14.06 -6.62
C ARG A 474 -1.48 -13.32 -7.26
N THR A 475 -0.30 -13.43 -6.66
CA THR A 475 0.92 -12.84 -7.19
C THR A 475 1.24 -13.52 -8.52
N LEU A 476 1.18 -14.85 -8.61
CA LEU A 476 1.36 -15.61 -9.85
C LEU A 476 0.35 -15.23 -10.96
N LEU A 477 -0.93 -15.02 -10.64
CA LEU A 477 -1.92 -14.53 -11.62
C LEU A 477 -1.55 -13.15 -12.19
N GLY A 478 -0.81 -12.34 -11.45
CA GLY A 478 -0.25 -11.06 -11.91
C GLY A 478 0.66 -11.21 -13.13
N LEU A 479 1.33 -12.36 -13.31
CA LEU A 479 2.17 -12.66 -14.47
C LEU A 479 1.41 -12.54 -15.80
N PHE A 480 0.16 -12.98 -15.81
CA PHE A 480 -0.69 -12.94 -17.01
C PHE A 480 -1.24 -11.54 -17.32
N THR A 481 -1.12 -10.60 -16.38
CA THR A 481 -1.57 -9.21 -16.55
C THR A 481 -0.42 -8.22 -16.79
N ARG A 482 0.84 -8.67 -16.66
CA ARG A 482 2.01 -7.85 -16.93
C ARG A 482 2.10 -7.60 -18.43
N LYS A 483 2.15 -6.32 -18.83
CA LYS A 483 2.51 -5.96 -20.20
C LYS A 483 3.98 -6.30 -20.40
N TRP A 484 4.25 -7.33 -21.21
CA TRP A 484 5.59 -7.71 -21.64
C TRP A 484 6.04 -6.74 -22.73
N TYR A 485 6.79 -5.71 -22.39
CA TYR A 485 7.50 -4.86 -23.35
C TYR A 485 8.89 -4.54 -22.85
#